data_AF-A0AAF0E4I8-F1
#
_entry.id   AF-A0AAF0E4I8-F1
#
_cell.length_a   1.000
_cell.length_b   1.000
_cell.length_c   1.000
_cell.angle_alpha   90.00
_cell.angle_beta   90.00
_cell.angle_gamma   90.00
#
_symmetry.space_group_name_H-M   'P 1'
#
loop_
_entity.id
_entity.type
_entity.pdbx_description
1 polymer ?
#
loop_
_entity_poly.entity_id
_entity_poly.type
_entity_poly.pdbx_seq_one_letter_code
_entity_poly.pdbx_strand_id
1 'polypeptide(L)'
;MSARQALPSTLLRLCVICATSLQSMSAGAVPDHVVDAQLAQQDGQALAKRIHHDLSQLIQQIRKEVTALSLAMRPSAQVPLDAGPLDGVDDASVTSATQLLQSLASDVVPKLAFLANLATKHQAVYTLSDAAAHDATIQLAKDMGAQVMLGENARGPKVVSASVGTRFARAVHKLVMELVENVAELCQSFMDERTRAVLAMAQKKREGAHAQLAAIPPCSRETSLSVTKKLWTLCDAAQGSKTHTPGYIARLPRSNLEAMAMVWRQNELVMRDGLDELQEAMEYEADDADMDTNSQDNDLIETDWDQTPVLTAEQKETTQQIHALLKQGLTILSMLGKSLDKREYDCDAGADAVEAMAAAQDEVIAAVLYAEDESSLPLAEAVQEYLAVCRRLRDTVKASGGLDELERTFHALNL
;
A
#
# COMPACT_ATOMS: atom_id res chain seq x y z
N MET A 1 -29.71 19.36 25.00
CA MET A 1 -28.93 20.09 23.98
C MET A 1 -29.54 19.83 22.64
N SER A 2 -29.69 20.84 21.77
CA SER A 2 -30.18 20.62 20.41
C SER A 2 -29.12 19.90 19.57
N ALA A 3 -29.53 19.14 18.54
CA ALA A 3 -28.59 18.41 17.67
C ALA A 3 -27.56 19.35 17.01
N ARG A 4 -27.95 20.59 16.69
CA ARG A 4 -27.06 21.66 16.21
C ARG A 4 -25.95 22.02 17.20
N GLN A 5 -26.22 22.01 18.50
CA GLN A 5 -25.21 22.27 19.53
C GLN A 5 -24.29 21.06 19.77
N ALA A 6 -24.78 19.84 19.52
CA ALA A 6 -24.02 18.61 19.72
C ALA A 6 -23.12 18.24 18.53
N LEU A 7 -23.47 18.69 17.32
CA LEU A 7 -22.75 18.35 16.09
C LEU A 7 -21.26 18.74 16.12
N PRO A 8 -20.86 19.98 16.50
CA PRO A 8 -19.44 20.34 16.57
C PRO A 8 -18.64 19.45 17.53
N SER A 9 -19.22 19.12 18.69
CA SER A 9 -18.60 18.21 19.66
C SER A 9 -18.46 16.79 19.11
N THR A 10 -19.44 16.32 18.35
CA THR A 10 -19.42 14.99 17.71
C THR A 10 -18.35 14.91 16.62
N LEU A 11 -18.25 15.94 15.77
CA LEU A 11 -17.21 16.06 14.75
C LEU A 11 -15.81 16.07 15.38
N LEU A 12 -15.59 16.87 16.43
CA LEU A 12 -14.31 16.90 17.16
C LEU A 12 -13.96 15.54 17.73
N ARG A 13 -14.92 14.88 18.39
CA ARG A 13 -14.71 13.55 18.98
C ARG A 13 -14.31 12.54 17.92
N LEU A 14 -14.98 12.53 16.76
CA LEU A 14 -14.64 11.62 15.67
C LEU A 14 -13.24 11.91 15.12
N CYS A 15 -12.86 13.16 14.88
CA CYS A 15 -11.49 13.50 14.46
C CYS A 15 -10.44 13.05 15.48
N VAL A 16 -10.69 13.20 16.79
CA VAL A 16 -9.79 12.71 17.83
C VAL A 16 -9.68 11.19 17.82
N ILE A 17 -10.80 10.47 17.61
CA ILE A 17 -10.81 9.01 17.51
C ILE A 17 -10.06 8.54 16.27
N CYS A 18 -10.27 9.15 15.10
CA CYS A 18 -9.51 8.85 13.89
C CYS A 18 -8.02 9.06 14.12
N ALA A 19 -7.64 10.21 14.69
CA ALA A 19 -6.25 10.54 14.91
C ALA A 19 -5.60 9.57 15.93
N THR A 20 -6.30 9.21 17.01
CA THR A 20 -5.86 8.21 18.01
C THR A 20 -5.71 6.82 17.38
N SER A 21 -6.64 6.44 16.51
CA SER A 21 -6.61 5.18 15.77
C SER A 21 -5.40 5.10 14.85
N LEU A 22 -5.10 6.17 14.08
CA LEU A 22 -3.92 6.25 13.23
C LEU A 22 -2.61 6.09 14.03
N GLN A 23 -2.51 6.72 15.20
CA GLN A 23 -1.34 6.53 16.08
C GLN A 23 -1.27 5.13 16.66
N SER A 24 -2.40 4.50 16.99
CA SER A 24 -2.38 3.10 17.47
C SER A 24 -1.90 2.11 16.39
N MET A 25 -1.97 2.52 15.12
CA MET A 25 -1.53 1.74 13.96
C MET A 25 -0.13 2.13 13.50
N SER A 26 0.51 3.17 14.05
CA SER A 26 1.83 3.63 13.58
C SER A 26 2.93 2.59 13.83
N ALA A 27 3.98 2.65 13.01
CA ALA A 27 5.16 1.79 13.18
C ALA A 27 5.68 1.84 14.62
N GLY A 28 5.91 0.67 15.22
CA GLY A 28 6.36 0.52 16.61
C GLY A 28 5.24 0.46 17.67
N ALA A 29 3.98 0.69 17.32
CA ALA A 29 2.85 0.53 18.25
C ALA A 29 2.36 -0.92 18.37
N VAL A 30 2.48 -1.70 17.29
CA VAL A 30 2.11 -3.11 17.23
C VAL A 30 3.35 -3.94 16.88
N PRO A 31 3.62 -5.05 17.59
CA PRO A 31 4.72 -5.94 17.23
C PRO A 31 4.51 -6.53 15.84
N ASP A 32 5.50 -6.35 14.97
CA ASP A 32 5.51 -6.86 13.61
C ASP A 32 5.75 -8.37 13.55
N HIS A 33 6.22 -8.97 14.64
CA HIS A 33 6.46 -10.38 14.80
C HIS A 33 6.00 -10.82 16.19
N VAL A 34 5.44 -12.02 16.29
CA VAL A 34 5.06 -12.59 17.57
C VAL A 34 5.67 -13.97 17.74
N VAL A 35 6.31 -14.18 18.89
CA VAL A 35 6.82 -15.47 19.33
C VAL A 35 5.83 -16.03 20.34
N ASP A 36 4.98 -16.97 19.94
CA ASP A 36 3.94 -17.52 20.81
C ASP A 36 3.54 -18.93 20.36
N ALA A 37 3.73 -19.90 21.26
CA ALA A 37 3.40 -21.31 21.00
C ALA A 37 1.89 -21.59 20.85
N GLN A 38 1.02 -20.80 21.49
CA GLN A 38 -0.43 -20.94 21.33
C GLN A 38 -0.88 -20.34 20.00
N LEU A 39 -0.35 -19.18 19.63
CA LEU A 39 -0.66 -18.59 18.32
C LEU A 39 -0.13 -19.44 17.17
N ALA A 40 1.02 -20.10 17.35
CA ALA A 40 1.57 -21.05 16.39
C ALA A 40 0.64 -22.24 16.07
N GLN A 41 -0.36 -22.52 16.91
CA GLN A 41 -1.36 -23.58 16.67
C GLN A 41 -2.61 -23.08 15.93
N GLN A 42 -2.74 -21.77 15.74
CA GLN A 42 -3.90 -21.18 15.06
C GLN A 42 -3.79 -21.30 13.55
N ASP A 43 -4.94 -21.23 12.87
CA ASP A 43 -5.02 -21.18 11.41
C ASP A 43 -5.02 -19.72 10.94
N GLY A 44 -3.88 -19.27 10.42
CA GLY A 44 -3.69 -17.93 9.87
C GLY A 44 -4.57 -17.66 8.64
N GLN A 45 -4.89 -18.68 7.84
CA GLN A 45 -5.78 -18.53 6.69
C GLN A 45 -7.23 -18.33 7.12
N ALA A 46 -7.66 -19.06 8.15
CA ALA A 46 -8.99 -18.84 8.74
C ALA A 46 -9.11 -17.43 9.33
N LEU A 47 -8.06 -16.95 10.01
CA LEU A 47 -8.02 -15.58 10.54
C LEU A 47 -8.04 -14.53 9.42
N ALA A 48 -7.23 -14.68 8.37
CA ALA A 48 -7.22 -13.77 7.22
C ALA A 48 -8.59 -13.67 6.54
N LYS A 49 -9.28 -14.80 6.35
CA LYS A 49 -10.65 -14.82 5.81
C LYS A 49 -11.64 -14.08 6.69
N ARG A 50 -11.53 -14.22 8.02
CA ARG A 50 -12.38 -13.51 8.98
C ARG A 50 -12.12 -12.00 8.93
N ILE A 51 -10.85 -11.59 8.97
CA ILE A 51 -10.46 -10.17 8.85
C ILE A 51 -11.00 -9.59 7.54
N HIS A 52 -10.83 -10.29 6.42
CA HIS A 52 -11.35 -9.85 5.12
C HIS A 52 -12.88 -9.70 5.12
N HIS A 53 -13.61 -10.66 5.69
CA HIS A 53 -15.06 -10.62 5.80
C HIS A 53 -15.54 -9.41 6.63
N ASP A 54 -14.98 -9.25 7.83
CA ASP A 54 -15.34 -8.18 8.75
C ASP A 54 -15.01 -6.81 8.17
N LEU A 55 -13.84 -6.65 7.53
CA LEU A 55 -13.47 -5.43 6.82
C LEU A 55 -14.42 -5.13 5.66
N SER A 56 -14.80 -6.14 4.87
CA SER A 56 -15.71 -5.94 3.74
C SER A 56 -17.07 -5.40 4.19
N GLN A 57 -17.58 -5.89 5.33
CA GLN A 57 -18.81 -5.37 5.93
C GLN A 57 -18.65 -3.91 6.37
N LEU A 58 -17.55 -3.59 7.06
CA LEU A 58 -17.27 -2.21 7.49
C LEU A 58 -17.10 -1.25 6.31
N ILE A 59 -16.43 -1.67 5.23
CA ILE A 59 -16.29 -0.87 4.01
C ILE A 59 -17.66 -0.57 3.38
N GLN A 60 -18.55 -1.57 3.33
CA GLN A 60 -19.93 -1.35 2.85
C GLN A 60 -20.69 -0.38 3.75
N GLN A 61 -20.51 -0.49 5.07
CA GLN A 61 -21.11 0.42 6.04
C GLN A 61 -20.59 1.85 5.88
N ILE A 62 -19.28 2.06 5.75
CA ILE A 62 -18.68 3.37 5.48
C ILE A 62 -19.28 3.97 4.21
N ARG A 63 -19.32 3.21 3.11
CA ARG A 63 -19.90 3.69 1.84
C ARG A 63 -21.35 4.17 2.03
N LYS A 64 -22.16 3.42 2.79
CA LYS A 64 -23.54 3.77 3.10
C LYS A 64 -23.63 5.02 3.98
N GLU A 65 -22.88 5.06 5.07
CA GLU A 65 -22.93 6.14 6.06
C GLU A 65 -22.38 7.45 5.51
N VAL A 66 -21.29 7.42 4.75
CA VAL A 66 -20.71 8.60 4.08
C VAL A 66 -21.65 9.15 3.01
N THR A 67 -22.30 8.28 2.23
CA THR A 67 -23.32 8.71 1.25
C THR A 67 -24.51 9.36 1.95
N ALA A 68 -25.03 8.72 3.01
CA ALA A 68 -26.14 9.24 3.80
C ALA A 68 -25.77 10.56 4.49
N LEU A 69 -24.54 10.69 4.98
CA LEU A 69 -24.03 11.91 5.61
C LEU A 69 -23.94 13.04 4.59
N SER A 70 -23.41 12.77 3.40
CA SER A 70 -23.36 13.78 2.33
C SER A 70 -24.75 14.24 1.88
N LEU A 71 -25.76 13.36 1.93
CA LEU A 71 -27.16 13.73 1.66
C LEU A 71 -27.79 14.53 2.80
N ALA A 72 -27.56 14.12 4.05
CA ALA A 72 -28.05 14.84 5.23
C ALA A 72 -27.44 16.23 5.34
N MET A 73 -26.18 16.41 4.96
CA MET A 73 -25.49 17.70 5.01
C MET A 73 -25.77 18.57 3.75
N ARG A 74 -26.81 18.24 2.97
CA ARG A 74 -27.23 19.04 1.81
C ARG A 74 -28.06 20.25 2.28
N PRO A 75 -27.75 21.48 1.84
CA PRO A 75 -28.59 22.64 2.14
C PRO A 75 -29.98 22.53 1.49
N SER A 76 -31.00 22.98 2.22
CA SER A 76 -32.42 22.97 1.83
C SER A 76 -32.81 24.10 0.88
N ALA A 77 -31.98 25.15 0.79
CA ALA A 77 -32.20 26.34 -0.02
C ALA A 77 -30.88 26.87 -0.59
N GLN A 78 -30.94 27.81 -1.55
CA GLN A 78 -29.75 28.56 -1.98
C GLN A 78 -29.24 29.38 -0.79
N VAL A 79 -28.06 29.02 -0.31
CA VAL A 79 -27.42 29.65 0.84
C VAL A 79 -26.46 30.74 0.31
N PRO A 80 -26.34 31.92 0.96
CA PRO A 80 -25.34 32.92 0.60
C PRO A 80 -23.92 32.35 0.52
N LEU A 81 -23.07 32.94 -0.32
CA LEU A 81 -21.67 32.50 -0.52
C LEU A 81 -20.82 32.51 0.76
N ASP A 82 -21.16 33.37 1.73
CA ASP A 82 -20.45 33.52 3.02
C ASP A 82 -21.05 32.66 4.15
N ALA A 83 -21.94 31.73 3.82
CA ALA A 83 -22.63 30.95 4.82
C ALA A 83 -21.81 29.77 5.33
N GLY A 84 -21.92 29.50 6.62
CA GLY A 84 -21.25 28.38 7.27
C GLY A 84 -21.70 27.02 6.72
N PRO A 85 -20.93 25.94 6.96
CA PRO A 85 -21.20 24.60 6.41
C PRO A 85 -22.53 23.97 6.84
N LEU A 86 -23.19 24.54 7.86
CA LEU A 86 -24.48 24.07 8.40
C LEU A 86 -25.65 25.00 8.04
N ASP A 87 -25.37 26.12 7.38
CA ASP A 87 -26.40 27.10 7.05
C ASP A 87 -27.31 26.53 5.95
N GLY A 88 -28.62 26.61 6.19
CA GLY A 88 -29.61 26.03 5.30
C GLY A 88 -29.87 24.53 5.50
N VAL A 89 -29.21 23.82 6.42
CA VAL A 89 -29.52 22.41 6.74
C VAL A 89 -30.62 22.35 7.80
N ASP A 90 -31.69 21.57 7.55
CA ASP A 90 -32.80 21.42 8.50
C ASP A 90 -32.42 20.58 9.74
N ASP A 91 -33.19 20.71 10.83
CA ASP A 91 -32.87 20.06 12.10
C ASP A 91 -32.97 18.52 12.06
N ALA A 92 -33.82 17.95 11.20
CA ALA A 92 -33.93 16.51 11.04
C ALA A 92 -32.69 15.95 10.31
N SER A 93 -32.22 16.67 9.31
CA SER A 93 -30.95 16.41 8.63
C SER A 93 -29.74 16.51 9.56
N VAL A 94 -29.66 17.54 10.42
CA VAL A 94 -28.60 17.65 11.44
C VAL A 94 -28.64 16.50 12.45
N THR A 95 -29.84 16.09 12.86
CA THR A 95 -30.03 14.95 13.77
C THR A 95 -29.55 13.64 13.13
N SER A 96 -29.91 13.42 11.87
CA SER A 96 -29.49 12.25 11.09
C SER A 96 -27.96 12.23 10.89
N ALA A 97 -27.37 13.36 10.53
CA ALA A 97 -25.92 13.50 10.41
C ALA A 97 -25.19 13.20 11.74
N THR A 98 -25.72 13.70 12.85
CA THR A 98 -25.14 13.45 14.19
C THR A 98 -25.15 11.96 14.53
N GLN A 99 -26.23 11.24 14.22
CA GLN A 99 -26.32 9.79 14.44
C GLN A 99 -25.33 9.00 13.58
N LEU A 100 -25.18 9.37 12.29
CA LEU A 100 -24.22 8.75 11.39
C LEU A 100 -22.77 8.96 11.88
N LEU A 101 -22.43 10.17 12.30
CA LEU A 101 -21.11 10.47 12.87
C LEU A 101 -20.84 9.71 14.18
N GLN A 102 -21.87 9.52 15.01
CA GLN A 102 -21.76 8.69 16.23
C GLN A 102 -21.54 7.20 15.90
N SER A 103 -22.21 6.68 14.87
CA SER A 103 -21.98 5.31 14.36
C SER A 103 -20.53 5.13 13.93
N LEU A 104 -20.02 6.06 13.10
CA LEU A 104 -18.62 6.06 12.66
C LEU A 104 -17.64 6.10 13.84
N ALA A 105 -17.90 6.96 14.84
CA ALA A 105 -17.03 7.17 16.00
C ALA A 105 -17.02 6.00 17.00
N SER A 106 -18.17 5.37 17.23
CA SER A 106 -18.30 4.35 18.29
C SER A 106 -18.11 2.93 17.79
N ASP A 107 -18.37 2.68 16.50
CA ASP A 107 -18.37 1.33 15.95
C ASP A 107 -17.35 1.16 14.83
N VAL A 108 -17.49 1.94 13.76
CA VAL A 108 -16.76 1.68 12.51
C VAL A 108 -15.26 1.94 12.64
N VAL A 109 -14.85 3.16 13.01
CA VAL A 109 -13.43 3.55 13.06
C VAL A 109 -12.63 2.70 14.06
N PRO A 110 -13.10 2.46 15.31
CA PRO A 110 -12.38 1.61 16.25
C PRO A 110 -12.23 0.16 15.76
N LYS A 111 -13.27 -0.41 15.11
CA LYS A 111 -13.19 -1.77 14.56
C LYS A 111 -12.21 -1.86 13.39
N LEU A 112 -12.15 -0.85 12.52
CA LEU A 112 -11.15 -0.82 11.44
C LEU A 112 -9.73 -0.87 12.02
N ALA A 113 -9.43 0.00 12.99
CA ALA A 113 -8.11 0.06 13.62
C ALA A 113 -7.76 -1.24 14.34
N PHE A 114 -8.73 -1.85 15.02
CA PHE A 114 -8.55 -3.16 15.65
C PHE A 114 -8.19 -4.24 14.63
N LEU A 115 -8.89 -4.31 13.49
CA LEU A 115 -8.63 -5.32 12.46
C LEU A 115 -7.26 -5.11 11.78
N ALA A 116 -6.84 -3.86 11.57
CA ALA A 116 -5.50 -3.55 11.07
C ALA A 116 -4.42 -4.02 12.06
N ASN A 117 -4.55 -3.67 13.34
CA ASN A 117 -3.60 -4.09 14.37
C ASN A 117 -3.59 -5.61 14.57
N LEU A 118 -4.75 -6.27 14.45
CA LEU A 118 -4.84 -7.72 14.49
C LEU A 118 -4.11 -8.37 13.31
N ALA A 119 -4.24 -7.81 12.11
CA ALA A 119 -3.52 -8.29 10.93
C ALA A 119 -2.00 -8.10 11.10
N THR A 120 -1.54 -6.93 11.53
CA THR A 120 -0.12 -6.65 11.80
C THR A 120 0.45 -7.59 12.85
N LYS A 121 -0.24 -7.76 13.99
CA LYS A 121 0.20 -8.66 15.06
C LYS A 121 0.40 -10.10 14.59
N HIS A 122 -0.46 -10.59 13.71
CA HIS A 122 -0.42 -11.97 13.21
C HIS A 122 0.33 -12.09 11.87
N GLN A 123 0.97 -11.03 11.38
CA GLN A 123 1.57 -11.04 10.05
C GLN A 123 2.69 -12.08 9.93
N ALA A 124 3.48 -12.26 11.00
CA ALA A 124 4.50 -13.29 11.08
C ALA A 124 4.56 -13.90 12.49
N VAL A 125 4.14 -15.15 12.58
CA VAL A 125 4.11 -15.93 13.83
C VAL A 125 5.30 -16.88 13.86
N TYR A 126 6.00 -16.89 14.98
CA TYR A 126 7.16 -17.73 15.24
C TYR A 126 6.89 -18.63 16.44
N THR A 127 7.47 -19.82 16.39
CA THR A 127 7.60 -20.67 17.57
C THR A 127 8.66 -20.12 18.50
N LEU A 128 8.67 -20.60 19.75
CA LEU A 128 9.77 -20.37 20.67
C LEU A 128 11.02 -21.12 20.19
N SER A 129 12.19 -20.50 20.33
CA SER A 129 13.47 -21.21 20.23
C SER A 129 13.59 -22.24 21.35
N ASP A 130 14.37 -23.31 21.14
CA ASP A 130 14.55 -24.36 22.16
C ASP A 130 15.06 -23.78 23.49
N ALA A 131 15.96 -22.79 23.43
CA ALA A 131 16.48 -22.12 24.62
C ALA A 131 15.38 -21.36 25.39
N ALA A 132 14.51 -20.63 24.68
CA ALA A 132 13.41 -19.88 25.29
C ALA A 132 12.26 -20.78 25.74
N ALA A 133 12.02 -21.90 25.05
CA ALA A 133 10.97 -22.86 25.41
C ALA A 133 11.24 -23.54 26.77
N HIS A 134 12.51 -23.69 27.14
CA HIS A 134 12.95 -24.34 28.38
C HIS A 134 13.40 -23.34 29.46
N ASP A 135 13.18 -22.03 29.26
CA ASP A 135 13.54 -21.02 30.24
C ASP A 135 12.53 -21.00 31.40
N ALA A 136 12.98 -21.44 32.57
CA ALA A 136 12.18 -21.48 33.79
C ALA A 136 11.68 -20.10 34.24
N THR A 137 12.35 -19.01 33.84
CA THR A 137 11.94 -17.64 34.20
C THR A 137 10.70 -17.19 33.43
N ILE A 138 10.54 -17.62 32.17
CA ILE A 138 9.35 -17.33 31.36
C ILE A 138 8.13 -18.02 31.96
N GLN A 139 8.28 -19.28 32.37
CA GLN A 139 7.19 -20.02 33.00
C GLN A 139 6.82 -19.41 34.36
N LEU A 140 7.81 -19.07 35.19
CA LEU A 140 7.59 -18.40 36.47
C LEU A 140 6.86 -17.06 36.30
N ALA A 141 7.25 -16.25 35.31
CA ALA A 141 6.59 -14.97 35.02
C ALA A 141 5.12 -15.16 34.63
N LYS A 142 4.82 -16.17 33.80
CA LYS A 142 3.43 -16.52 33.44
C LYS A 142 2.63 -16.96 34.65
N ASP A 143 3.21 -17.79 35.52
CA ASP A 143 2.56 -18.27 36.74
C ASP A 143 2.28 -17.13 37.74
N MET A 144 3.11 -16.08 37.73
CA MET A 144 2.90 -14.84 38.49
C MET A 144 1.90 -13.87 37.82
N GLY A 145 1.31 -14.23 36.67
CA GLY A 145 0.33 -13.42 35.95
C GLY A 145 0.93 -12.31 35.08
N ALA A 146 2.24 -12.33 34.82
CA ALA A 146 2.87 -11.35 33.96
C ALA A 146 2.60 -11.63 32.47
N GLN A 147 2.38 -10.57 31.69
CA GLN A 147 2.38 -10.65 30.24
C GLN A 147 3.83 -10.59 29.73
N VAL A 148 4.34 -11.73 29.26
CA VAL A 148 5.72 -11.82 28.77
C VAL A 148 5.77 -11.40 27.30
N MET A 149 6.59 -10.40 26.99
CA MET A 149 6.96 -10.06 25.62
C MET A 149 8.34 -10.62 25.33
N LEU A 150 8.43 -11.42 24.27
CA LEU A 150 9.67 -12.10 23.88
C LEU A 150 10.35 -11.32 22.77
N GLY A 151 11.64 -11.04 22.95
CA GLY A 151 12.47 -10.38 21.94
C GLY A 151 12.95 -11.34 20.85
N GLU A 152 13.73 -10.80 19.91
CA GLU A 152 14.21 -11.55 18.73
C GLU A 152 15.00 -12.82 19.09
N ASN A 153 15.75 -12.81 20.19
CA ASN A 153 16.55 -13.96 20.64
C ASN A 153 15.71 -15.19 21.05
N ALA A 154 14.42 -15.01 21.31
CA ALA A 154 13.51 -16.10 21.64
C ALA A 154 12.83 -16.71 20.40
N ARG A 155 13.12 -16.18 19.20
CA ARG A 155 12.45 -16.56 17.96
C ARG A 155 12.98 -17.90 17.44
N GLY A 156 12.08 -18.87 17.36
CA GLY A 156 12.27 -20.13 16.65
C GLY A 156 11.84 -20.02 15.18
N PRO A 157 11.59 -21.15 14.49
CA PRO A 157 11.15 -21.14 13.09
C PRO A 157 9.79 -20.44 12.89
N LYS A 158 9.64 -19.80 11.72
CA LYS A 158 8.36 -19.20 11.25
C LYS A 158 7.32 -20.29 11.07
N VAL A 159 6.11 -20.07 11.56
CA VAL A 159 4.97 -20.94 11.31
C VAL A 159 4.08 -20.30 10.26
N VAL A 160 4.32 -20.67 8.99
CA VAL A 160 3.62 -20.11 7.83
C VAL A 160 2.11 -20.36 7.93
N SER A 161 1.69 -21.53 8.41
CA SER A 161 0.27 -21.88 8.57
C SER A 161 -0.48 -21.04 9.61
N ALA A 162 0.22 -20.49 10.60
CA ALA A 162 -0.35 -19.64 11.65
C ALA A 162 -0.27 -18.13 11.33
N SER A 163 0.53 -17.77 10.33
CA SER A 163 0.74 -16.38 9.92
C SER A 163 -0.34 -15.95 8.94
N VAL A 164 -0.89 -14.74 9.11
CA VAL A 164 -1.77 -14.14 8.08
C VAL A 164 -0.97 -13.62 6.89
N GLY A 165 0.33 -13.38 7.09
CA GLY A 165 1.29 -12.94 6.08
C GLY A 165 1.46 -11.43 5.99
N THR A 166 2.69 -11.01 5.72
CA THR A 166 3.09 -9.59 5.70
C THR A 166 2.41 -8.82 4.58
N ARG A 167 2.27 -9.41 3.39
CA ARG A 167 1.65 -8.72 2.24
C ARG A 167 0.16 -8.47 2.47
N PHE A 168 -0.55 -9.46 3.01
CA PHE A 168 -1.94 -9.29 3.42
C PHE A 168 -2.09 -8.23 4.52
N ALA A 169 -1.28 -8.32 5.58
CA ALA A 169 -1.34 -7.37 6.69
C ALA A 169 -1.04 -5.93 6.25
N ARG A 170 -0.01 -5.71 5.42
CA ARG A 170 0.31 -4.41 4.85
C ARG A 170 -0.82 -3.85 3.98
N ALA A 171 -1.47 -4.69 3.17
CA ALA A 171 -2.60 -4.26 2.34
C ALA A 171 -3.81 -3.84 3.20
N VAL A 172 -4.14 -4.61 4.25
CA VAL A 172 -5.18 -4.25 5.23
C VAL A 172 -4.85 -2.93 5.91
N HIS A 173 -3.62 -2.81 6.40
CA HIS A 173 -3.17 -1.65 7.15
C HIS A 173 -3.22 -0.37 6.31
N LYS A 174 -2.67 -0.40 5.08
CA LYS A 174 -2.73 0.71 4.13
C LYS A 174 -4.17 1.15 3.86
N LEU A 175 -5.06 0.21 3.52
CA LEU A 175 -6.46 0.51 3.23
C LEU A 175 -7.17 1.13 4.45
N VAL A 176 -6.94 0.59 5.65
CA VAL A 176 -7.55 1.11 6.88
C VAL A 176 -7.03 2.50 7.21
N MET A 177 -5.73 2.75 7.07
CA MET A 177 -5.16 4.09 7.24
C MET A 177 -5.82 5.10 6.31
N GLU A 178 -5.86 4.80 5.00
CA GLU A 178 -6.48 5.67 4.01
C GLU A 178 -7.97 5.91 4.33
N LEU A 179 -8.73 4.88 4.71
CA LEU A 179 -10.14 5.04 5.10
C LEU A 179 -10.31 5.97 6.31
N VAL A 180 -9.51 5.78 7.37
CA VAL A 180 -9.60 6.57 8.60
C VAL A 180 -9.17 8.02 8.37
N GLU A 181 -8.13 8.25 7.57
CA GLU A 181 -7.69 9.58 7.15
C GLU A 181 -8.78 10.31 6.37
N ASN A 182 -9.37 9.66 5.36
CA ASN A 182 -10.40 10.27 4.54
C ASN A 182 -11.72 10.50 5.32
N VAL A 183 -12.06 9.63 6.29
CA VAL A 183 -13.18 9.89 7.22
C VAL A 183 -12.88 11.12 8.08
N ALA A 184 -11.64 11.30 8.55
CA ALA A 184 -11.24 12.48 9.30
C ALA A 184 -11.30 13.76 8.44
N GLU A 185 -10.82 13.71 7.19
CA GLU A 185 -10.91 14.80 6.22
C GLU A 185 -12.37 15.21 5.96
N LEU A 186 -13.26 14.22 5.79
CA LEU A 186 -14.69 14.47 5.60
C LEU A 186 -15.32 15.14 6.82
N CYS A 187 -14.93 14.73 8.02
CA CYS A 187 -15.43 15.39 9.24
C CYS A 187 -14.94 16.83 9.32
N GLN A 188 -13.67 17.07 8.99
CA GLN A 188 -13.09 18.40 8.97
C GLN A 188 -13.79 19.30 7.96
N SER A 189 -14.17 18.79 6.77
CA SER A 189 -14.87 19.59 5.75
C SER A 189 -16.25 20.11 6.20
N PHE A 190 -16.84 19.52 7.25
CA PHE A 190 -18.10 19.97 7.87
C PHE A 190 -17.92 20.85 9.12
N MET A 191 -16.70 21.05 9.60
CA MET A 191 -16.42 21.88 10.79
C MET A 191 -16.37 23.37 10.46
N ASP A 192 -17.02 24.20 11.27
CA ASP A 192 -16.86 25.65 11.24
C ASP A 192 -15.44 26.09 11.68
N GLU A 193 -15.09 27.36 11.42
CA GLU A 193 -13.77 27.91 11.72
C GLU A 193 -13.40 27.78 13.22
N ARG A 194 -14.38 27.99 14.10
CA ARG A 194 -14.18 27.88 15.55
C ARG A 194 -13.80 26.44 15.94
N THR A 195 -14.52 25.45 15.45
CA THR A 195 -14.26 24.04 15.74
C THR A 195 -12.91 23.61 15.16
N ARG A 196 -12.56 24.11 13.98
CA ARG A 196 -11.24 23.88 13.36
C ARG A 196 -10.10 24.46 14.19
N ALA A 197 -10.27 25.67 14.73
CA ALA A 197 -9.26 26.26 15.62
C ALA A 197 -9.03 25.39 16.87
N VAL A 198 -10.10 24.82 17.45
CA VAL A 198 -10.00 23.89 18.59
C VAL A 198 -9.29 22.60 18.19
N LEU A 199 -9.60 22.04 17.02
CA LEU A 199 -8.93 20.85 16.49
C LEU A 199 -7.43 21.10 16.29
N ALA A 200 -7.06 22.22 15.66
CA ALA A 200 -5.67 22.59 15.43
C ALA A 200 -4.89 22.73 16.75
N MET A 201 -5.50 23.33 17.78
CA MET A 201 -4.91 23.39 19.12
C MET A 201 -4.72 22.00 19.74
N ALA A 202 -5.68 21.10 19.57
CA ALA A 202 -5.60 19.73 20.08
C ALA A 202 -4.51 18.93 19.38
N GLN A 203 -4.40 19.04 18.04
CA GLN A 203 -3.35 18.39 17.25
C GLN A 203 -1.96 18.90 17.64
N LYS A 204 -1.78 20.22 17.74
CA LYS A 204 -0.50 20.83 18.16
C LYS A 204 -0.05 20.36 19.55
N LYS A 205 -0.98 20.19 20.49
CA LYS A 205 -0.66 19.66 21.83
C LYS A 205 -0.23 18.20 21.79
N ARG A 206 -0.78 17.41 20.87
CA ARG A 206 -0.50 15.99 20.75
C ARG A 206 0.82 15.72 20.03
N GLU A 207 1.09 16.43 18.95
CA GLU A 207 2.26 16.21 18.09
C GLU A 207 3.48 17.02 18.53
N GLY A 208 3.29 17.97 19.46
CA GLY A 208 4.35 18.83 19.99
C GLY A 208 4.49 20.14 19.22
N ALA A 209 5.21 21.10 19.80
CA ALA A 209 5.27 22.48 19.30
C ALA A 209 5.93 22.63 17.91
N HIS A 210 6.69 21.62 17.47
CA HIS A 210 7.47 21.62 16.22
C HIS A 210 6.87 20.75 15.11
N ALA A 211 5.73 20.11 15.33
CA ALA A 211 5.10 19.28 14.31
C ALA A 211 4.52 20.15 13.18
N GLN A 212 4.82 19.78 11.94
CA GLN A 212 4.14 20.31 10.77
C GLN A 212 2.75 19.69 10.71
N LEU A 213 1.74 20.47 11.13
CA LEU A 213 0.35 20.05 11.07
C LEU A 213 -0.07 19.90 9.61
N ALA A 214 -0.69 18.77 9.26
CA ALA A 214 -1.30 18.58 7.96
C ALA A 214 -2.33 19.70 7.67
N ALA A 215 -2.34 20.20 6.43
CA ALA A 215 -3.26 21.25 6.03
C ALA A 215 -4.72 20.78 6.21
N ILE A 216 -5.49 21.50 7.03
CA ILE A 216 -6.90 21.21 7.25
C ILE A 216 -7.65 21.56 5.95
N PRO A 217 -8.40 20.61 5.34
CA PRO A 217 -9.06 20.82 4.05
C PRO A 217 -10.08 21.97 4.14
N PRO A 218 -10.36 22.73 3.07
CA PRO A 218 -11.30 23.85 3.13
C PRO A 218 -12.69 23.47 3.66
N CYS A 219 -13.34 24.40 4.37
CA CYS A 219 -14.70 24.21 4.87
C CYS A 219 -15.73 24.51 3.77
N SER A 220 -15.79 23.66 2.75
CA SER A 220 -16.72 23.87 1.63
C SER A 220 -17.51 22.61 1.29
N ARG A 221 -18.68 22.82 0.67
CA ARG A 221 -19.50 21.73 0.15
C ARG A 221 -18.79 20.98 -0.97
N GLU A 222 -18.06 21.70 -1.83
CA GLU A 222 -17.27 21.12 -2.90
C GLU A 222 -16.20 20.17 -2.35
N THR A 223 -15.45 20.60 -1.33
CA THR A 223 -14.47 19.75 -0.64
C THR A 223 -15.15 18.54 -0.02
N SER A 224 -16.28 18.71 0.66
CA SER A 224 -17.05 17.61 1.26
C SER A 224 -17.51 16.58 0.21
N LEU A 225 -17.94 17.04 -0.97
CA LEU A 225 -18.32 16.18 -2.09
C LEU A 225 -17.12 15.47 -2.70
N SER A 226 -15.98 16.16 -2.85
CA SER A 226 -14.73 15.58 -3.34
C SER A 226 -14.23 14.46 -2.42
N VAL A 227 -14.19 14.70 -1.10
CA VAL A 227 -13.80 13.67 -0.12
C VAL A 227 -14.81 12.52 -0.07
N THR A 228 -16.12 12.82 -0.18
CA THR A 228 -17.15 11.78 -0.31
C THR A 228 -16.90 10.88 -1.52
N LYS A 229 -16.58 11.46 -2.68
CA LYS A 229 -16.23 10.73 -3.90
C LYS A 229 -14.97 9.89 -3.69
N LYS A 230 -13.92 10.46 -3.09
CA LYS A 230 -12.67 9.76 -2.78
C LYS A 230 -12.89 8.53 -1.89
N LEU A 231 -13.67 8.68 -0.80
CA LEU A 231 -14.08 7.56 0.07
C LEU A 231 -14.88 6.50 -0.69
N TRP A 232 -15.81 6.93 -1.54
CA TRP A 232 -16.64 6.02 -2.33
C TRP A 232 -15.78 5.21 -3.30
N THR A 233 -14.90 5.87 -4.05
CA THR A 233 -13.97 5.22 -4.99
C THR A 233 -13.04 4.26 -4.26
N LEU A 234 -12.50 4.63 -3.09
CA LEU A 234 -11.66 3.76 -2.26
C LEU A 234 -12.44 2.51 -1.80
N CYS A 235 -13.67 2.68 -1.32
CA CYS A 235 -14.52 1.56 -0.90
C CYS A 235 -14.88 0.64 -2.07
N ASP A 236 -15.15 1.20 -3.26
CA ASP A 236 -15.50 0.44 -4.47
C ASP A 236 -14.29 -0.33 -5.03
N ALA A 237 -13.13 0.32 -5.04
CA ALA A 237 -11.87 -0.29 -5.43
C ALA A 237 -11.48 -1.44 -4.50
N ALA A 238 -11.59 -1.25 -3.18
CA ALA A 238 -11.33 -2.29 -2.19
C ALA A 238 -12.23 -3.53 -2.36
N GLN A 239 -13.46 -3.35 -2.88
CA GLN A 239 -14.39 -4.44 -3.20
C GLN A 239 -14.12 -5.11 -4.56
N GLY A 240 -13.13 -4.62 -5.32
CA GLY A 240 -12.73 -5.18 -6.61
C GLY A 240 -13.58 -4.70 -7.79
N SER A 241 -14.18 -3.50 -7.68
CA SER A 241 -14.84 -2.85 -8.81
C SER A 241 -13.84 -2.56 -9.94
N LYS A 242 -14.28 -2.76 -11.19
CA LYS A 242 -13.45 -2.58 -12.40
C LYS A 242 -13.55 -1.18 -13.01
N THR A 243 -14.29 -0.28 -12.39
CA THR A 243 -14.70 1.01 -12.98
C THR A 243 -13.59 2.04 -13.05
N HIS A 244 -12.63 2.02 -12.12
CA HIS A 244 -11.61 3.08 -11.99
C HIS A 244 -10.18 2.57 -11.90
N THR A 245 -9.96 1.35 -11.41
CA THR A 245 -8.63 0.77 -11.26
C THR A 245 -8.70 -0.74 -11.43
N PRO A 246 -7.75 -1.39 -12.14
CA PRO A 246 -7.71 -2.83 -12.21
C PRO A 246 -7.70 -3.47 -10.83
N GLY A 247 -8.54 -4.49 -10.63
CA GLY A 247 -8.75 -5.08 -9.30
C GLY A 247 -7.49 -5.68 -8.65
N TYR A 248 -6.47 -6.07 -9.44
CA TYR A 248 -5.20 -6.55 -8.87
C TYR A 248 -4.33 -5.44 -8.25
N ILE A 249 -4.69 -4.17 -8.43
CA ILE A 249 -3.96 -3.02 -7.87
C ILE A 249 -4.59 -2.55 -6.56
N ALA A 250 -5.92 -2.45 -6.53
CA ALA A 250 -6.61 -1.70 -5.47
C ALA A 250 -7.57 -2.52 -4.59
N ARG A 251 -7.87 -3.79 -4.94
CA ARG A 251 -8.80 -4.60 -4.13
C ARG A 251 -8.15 -5.04 -2.83
N LEU A 252 -8.97 -5.23 -1.80
CA LEU A 252 -8.53 -5.88 -0.57
C LEU A 252 -8.29 -7.38 -0.87
N PRO A 253 -7.07 -7.92 -0.68
CA PRO A 253 -6.82 -9.36 -0.85
C PRO A 253 -7.59 -10.17 0.19
N ARG A 254 -7.92 -11.43 -0.14
CA ARG A 254 -8.62 -12.37 0.77
C ARG A 254 -7.64 -13.24 1.57
N SER A 255 -6.39 -13.29 1.14
CA SER A 255 -5.33 -14.12 1.73
C SER A 255 -3.96 -13.60 1.32
N ASN A 256 -2.90 -14.04 2.00
CA ASN A 256 -1.53 -13.68 1.61
C ASN A 256 -1.14 -14.19 0.22
N LEU A 257 -1.67 -15.35 -0.18
CA LEU A 257 -1.43 -15.90 -1.52
C LEU A 257 -2.01 -14.98 -2.61
N GLU A 258 -3.21 -14.45 -2.38
CA GLU A 258 -3.80 -13.49 -3.31
C GLU A 258 -3.03 -12.16 -3.31
N ALA A 259 -2.59 -11.68 -2.13
CA ALA A 259 -1.78 -10.47 -2.03
C ALA A 259 -0.45 -10.61 -2.79
N MET A 260 0.24 -11.74 -2.64
CA MET A 260 1.45 -12.06 -3.40
C MET A 260 1.16 -12.14 -4.90
N ALA A 261 0.08 -12.81 -5.31
CA ALA A 261 -0.28 -12.89 -6.73
C ALA A 261 -0.58 -11.50 -7.34
N MET A 262 -1.13 -10.58 -6.56
CA MET A 262 -1.33 -9.19 -6.95
C MET A 262 0.01 -8.47 -7.15
N VAL A 263 0.94 -8.59 -6.19
CA VAL A 263 2.30 -8.03 -6.28
C VAL A 263 3.02 -8.59 -7.50
N TRP A 264 2.95 -9.89 -7.73
CA TRP A 264 3.54 -10.53 -8.89
C TRP A 264 3.00 -9.99 -10.19
N ARG A 265 1.66 -9.85 -10.29
CA ARG A 265 1.04 -9.30 -11.49
C ARG A 265 1.43 -7.84 -11.72
N GLN A 266 1.53 -7.04 -10.67
CA GLN A 266 1.96 -5.65 -10.78
C GLN A 266 3.40 -5.56 -11.29
N ASN A 267 4.33 -6.33 -10.70
CA ASN A 267 5.73 -6.34 -11.12
C ASN A 267 5.90 -6.94 -12.53
N GLU A 268 5.11 -7.95 -12.90
CA GLU A 268 5.07 -8.46 -14.28
C GLU A 268 4.69 -7.37 -15.29
N LEU A 269 3.79 -6.44 -14.91
CA LEU A 269 3.43 -5.32 -15.78
C LEU A 269 4.56 -4.30 -15.84
N VAL A 270 5.15 -3.91 -14.71
CA VAL A 270 6.32 -3.00 -14.69
C VAL A 270 7.46 -3.54 -15.55
N MET A 271 7.76 -4.84 -15.44
CA MET A 271 8.77 -5.48 -16.27
C MET A 271 8.40 -5.58 -17.75
N ARG A 272 7.11 -5.58 -18.11
CA ARG A 272 6.68 -5.52 -19.52
C ARG A 272 6.81 -4.10 -20.04
N ASP A 273 6.37 -3.12 -19.26
CA ASP A 273 6.45 -1.71 -19.61
C ASP A 273 7.92 -1.31 -19.86
N GLY A 274 8.86 -1.75 -19.01
CA GLY A 274 10.29 -1.52 -19.24
C GLY A 274 10.89 -2.30 -20.43
N LEU A 275 10.30 -3.43 -20.84
CA LEU A 275 10.69 -4.10 -22.08
C LEU A 275 10.19 -3.33 -23.31
N ASP A 276 8.98 -2.81 -23.24
CA ASP A 276 8.39 -1.97 -24.30
C ASP A 276 9.22 -0.68 -24.44
N GLU A 277 9.68 -0.08 -23.35
CA GLU A 277 10.61 1.07 -23.35
C GLU A 277 11.94 0.76 -24.07
N LEU A 278 12.59 -0.37 -23.76
CA LEU A 278 13.79 -0.80 -24.50
C LEU A 278 13.50 -1.01 -25.99
N GLN A 279 12.32 -1.54 -26.32
CA GLN A 279 11.93 -1.76 -27.71
C GLN A 279 11.72 -0.43 -28.44
N GLU A 280 11.03 0.52 -27.82
CA GLU A 280 10.84 1.87 -28.34
C GLU A 280 12.18 2.57 -28.57
N ALA A 281 13.14 2.45 -27.64
CA ALA A 281 14.48 3.01 -27.80
C ALA A 281 15.29 2.40 -28.96
N MET A 282 15.10 1.11 -29.26
CA MET A 282 15.72 0.48 -30.43
C MET A 282 15.12 0.96 -31.76
N GLU A 283 13.79 1.14 -31.78
CA GLU A 283 13.01 1.57 -32.94
C GLU A 283 13.11 3.08 -33.17
N TYR A 284 13.50 3.85 -32.15
CA TYR A 284 13.72 5.28 -32.27
C TYR A 284 14.87 5.57 -33.24
N GLU A 285 14.54 6.34 -34.27
CA GLU A 285 15.47 6.98 -35.18
C GLU A 285 15.25 8.49 -34.99
N ALA A 286 16.33 9.24 -34.78
CA ALA A 286 16.22 10.69 -34.75
C ALA A 286 15.69 11.15 -36.11
N ASP A 287 14.50 11.75 -36.13
CA ASP A 287 14.01 12.41 -37.34
C ASP A 287 15.03 13.51 -37.71
N ASP A 288 15.55 13.47 -38.93
CA ASP A 288 16.30 14.56 -39.58
C ASP A 288 15.34 15.74 -39.87
N ALA A 289 14.59 16.18 -38.86
CA ALA A 289 13.72 17.35 -38.93
C ALA A 289 14.57 18.58 -38.62
N ASP A 290 15.11 19.16 -39.70
CA ASP A 290 15.53 20.55 -39.89
C ASP A 290 15.87 21.34 -38.61
N MET A 291 17.15 21.69 -38.50
CA MET A 291 17.59 22.91 -37.82
C MET A 291 16.90 24.14 -38.45
N ASP A 292 15.67 24.42 -38.07
CA ASP A 292 15.09 25.75 -38.21
C ASP A 292 15.37 26.47 -36.89
N THR A 293 16.56 27.07 -36.84
CA THR A 293 17.00 28.00 -35.81
C THR A 293 16.07 29.22 -35.77
N ASN A 294 14.96 29.12 -35.04
CA ASN A 294 14.25 30.26 -34.43
C ASN A 294 13.04 29.80 -33.59
N SER A 295 13.29 29.37 -32.36
CA SER A 295 12.36 29.71 -31.27
C SER A 295 13.14 29.86 -29.97
N GLN A 296 13.16 31.09 -29.49
CA GLN A 296 13.76 31.50 -28.23
C GLN A 296 12.92 30.98 -27.05
N ASP A 297 13.63 30.49 -26.04
CA ASP A 297 13.30 30.57 -24.62
C ASP A 297 11.85 30.30 -24.20
N ASN A 298 11.53 29.04 -23.93
CA ASN A 298 10.87 28.62 -22.68
C ASN A 298 10.88 27.08 -22.58
N ASP A 299 11.14 26.56 -21.38
CA ASP A 299 10.96 25.16 -20.93
C ASP A 299 12.12 24.15 -21.13
N LEU A 300 13.36 24.59 -20.89
CA LEU A 300 14.58 23.75 -20.86
C LEU A 300 14.72 22.78 -19.66
N ILE A 301 13.68 22.60 -18.82
CA ILE A 301 13.75 21.67 -17.66
C ILE A 301 12.69 20.58 -17.75
N GLU A 302 11.58 20.79 -18.48
CA GLU A 302 10.55 19.76 -18.69
C GLU A 302 10.82 18.86 -19.92
N THR A 303 11.84 19.16 -20.72
CA THR A 303 12.13 18.45 -21.99
C THR A 303 13.22 17.38 -21.90
N ASP A 304 13.97 17.27 -20.79
CA ASP A 304 15.04 16.26 -20.67
C ASP A 304 14.54 14.88 -20.21
N TRP A 305 13.34 14.79 -19.61
CA TRP A 305 12.78 13.53 -19.11
C TRP A 305 11.95 12.76 -20.15
N ASP A 306 11.60 13.40 -21.27
CA ASP A 306 10.77 12.84 -22.35
C ASP A 306 11.59 12.48 -23.62
N GLN A 307 12.92 12.57 -23.57
CA GLN A 307 13.76 12.24 -24.71
C GLN A 307 14.17 10.76 -24.69
N THR A 308 13.57 9.97 -25.57
CA THR A 308 14.04 8.62 -25.88
C THR A 308 15.49 8.70 -26.38
N PRO A 309 16.45 7.98 -25.77
CA PRO A 309 17.86 8.10 -26.14
C PRO A 309 18.11 7.59 -27.57
N VAL A 310 18.88 8.35 -28.34
CA VAL A 310 19.31 7.95 -29.69
C VAL A 310 20.48 6.97 -29.57
N LEU A 311 20.20 5.69 -29.77
CA LEU A 311 21.21 4.63 -29.64
C LEU A 311 22.10 4.52 -30.90
N THR A 312 23.41 4.41 -30.70
CA THR A 312 24.37 4.02 -31.75
C THR A 312 24.11 2.58 -32.22
N ALA A 313 24.65 2.19 -33.39
CA ALA A 313 24.48 0.83 -33.90
C ALA A 313 24.99 -0.27 -32.94
N GLU A 314 26.11 -0.02 -32.26
CA GLU A 314 26.68 -0.93 -31.25
C GLU A 314 25.81 -1.00 -29.98
N GLN A 315 25.28 0.14 -29.53
CA GLN A 315 24.31 0.19 -28.44
C GLN A 315 23.02 -0.54 -28.82
N LYS A 316 22.49 -0.36 -30.05
CA LYS A 316 21.29 -1.08 -30.52
C LYS A 316 21.51 -2.61 -30.52
N GLU A 317 22.67 -3.09 -30.93
CA GLU A 317 23.00 -4.52 -30.86
C GLU A 317 23.03 -5.02 -29.40
N THR A 318 23.66 -4.27 -28.51
CA THR A 318 23.70 -4.58 -27.07
C THR A 318 22.30 -4.59 -26.45
N THR A 319 21.50 -3.54 -26.71
CA THR A 319 20.11 -3.42 -26.26
C THR A 319 19.26 -4.58 -26.76
N GLN A 320 19.45 -5.03 -28.01
CA GLN A 320 18.72 -6.18 -28.55
C GLN A 320 19.04 -7.48 -27.80
N GLN A 321 20.31 -7.70 -27.44
CA GLN A 321 20.72 -8.86 -26.64
C GLN A 321 20.15 -8.80 -25.22
N ILE A 322 20.18 -7.62 -24.58
CA ILE A 322 19.61 -7.40 -23.25
C ILE A 322 18.09 -7.58 -23.25
N HIS A 323 17.39 -7.01 -24.23
CA HIS A 323 15.95 -7.20 -24.40
C HIS A 323 15.60 -8.70 -24.52
N ALA A 324 16.39 -9.49 -25.26
CA ALA A 324 16.19 -10.93 -25.35
C ALA A 324 16.38 -11.64 -23.99
N LEU A 325 17.39 -11.25 -23.20
CA LEU A 325 17.61 -11.77 -21.85
C LEU A 325 16.44 -11.47 -20.93
N LEU A 326 16.02 -10.20 -20.84
CA LEU A 326 14.93 -9.75 -19.96
C LEU A 326 13.58 -10.40 -20.34
N LYS A 327 13.32 -10.58 -21.63
CA LYS A 327 12.14 -11.31 -22.14
C LYS A 327 12.10 -12.77 -21.67
N GLN A 328 13.26 -13.43 -21.58
CA GLN A 328 13.33 -14.78 -21.02
C GLN A 328 13.09 -14.77 -19.51
N GLY A 329 13.63 -13.78 -18.78
CA GLY A 329 13.33 -13.60 -17.36
C GLY A 329 11.83 -13.46 -17.10
N LEU A 330 11.12 -12.65 -17.88
CA LEU A 330 9.67 -12.53 -17.79
C LEU A 330 8.93 -13.86 -18.05
N THR A 331 9.43 -14.67 -19.00
CA THR A 331 8.89 -16.01 -19.27
C THR A 331 9.09 -16.95 -18.09
N ILE A 332 10.25 -16.87 -17.43
CA ILE A 332 10.59 -17.64 -16.22
C ILE A 332 9.66 -17.28 -15.07
N LEU A 333 9.41 -15.99 -14.83
CA LEU A 333 8.48 -15.53 -13.80
C LEU A 333 7.09 -16.20 -13.97
N SER A 334 6.56 -16.20 -15.20
CA SER A 334 5.28 -16.85 -15.51
C SER A 334 5.30 -18.36 -15.27
N MET A 335 6.42 -19.02 -15.61
CA MET A 335 6.59 -20.45 -15.40
C MET A 335 6.65 -20.81 -13.91
N LEU A 336 7.52 -20.12 -13.17
CA LEU A 336 7.72 -20.34 -11.73
C LEU A 336 6.40 -20.14 -10.99
N GLY A 337 5.61 -19.13 -11.37
CA GLY A 337 4.34 -18.89 -10.72
C GLY A 337 3.28 -19.98 -10.92
N LYS A 338 3.33 -20.71 -12.02
CA LYS A 338 2.46 -21.87 -12.25
C LYS A 338 2.90 -23.10 -11.45
N SER A 339 4.19 -23.17 -11.10
CA SER A 339 4.79 -24.31 -10.39
C SER A 339 4.68 -24.26 -8.86
N LEU A 340 4.16 -23.17 -8.30
CA LEU A 340 4.04 -22.96 -6.86
C LEU A 340 3.19 -24.03 -6.15
N ASP A 341 3.75 -24.63 -5.10
CA ASP A 341 2.95 -25.33 -4.10
C ASP A 341 2.31 -24.35 -3.12
N LYS A 342 1.05 -24.00 -3.39
CA LYS A 342 0.27 -23.00 -2.66
C LYS A 342 0.03 -23.34 -1.18
N ARG A 343 0.33 -24.55 -0.71
CA ARG A 343 0.07 -24.98 0.69
C ARG A 343 1.21 -24.67 1.64
N GLU A 344 2.44 -24.78 1.17
CA GLU A 344 3.65 -24.66 1.99
C GLU A 344 4.52 -23.47 1.60
N TYR A 345 4.14 -22.76 0.54
CA TYR A 345 4.91 -21.64 0.03
C TYR A 345 4.90 -20.44 0.98
N ASP A 346 6.09 -19.89 1.25
CA ASP A 346 6.21 -18.59 1.92
C ASP A 346 5.92 -17.48 0.90
N CYS A 347 4.65 -17.08 0.84
CA CYS A 347 4.18 -16.03 -0.06
C CYS A 347 4.90 -14.69 0.16
N ASP A 348 5.43 -14.41 1.36
CA ASP A 348 6.15 -13.15 1.61
C ASP A 348 7.51 -13.18 0.89
N ALA A 349 8.29 -14.24 1.10
CA ALA A 349 9.57 -14.43 0.41
C ALA A 349 9.41 -14.43 -1.12
N GLY A 350 8.31 -15.02 -1.60
CA GLY A 350 7.97 -15.00 -3.01
C GLY A 350 7.67 -13.62 -3.59
N ALA A 351 6.96 -12.78 -2.84
CA ALA A 351 6.70 -11.41 -3.25
C ALA A 351 8.01 -10.59 -3.26
N ASP A 352 8.83 -10.72 -2.20
CA ASP A 352 10.13 -10.04 -2.09
C ASP A 352 11.06 -10.39 -3.25
N ALA A 353 11.12 -11.67 -3.65
CA ALA A 353 11.96 -12.11 -4.75
C ALA A 353 11.53 -11.55 -6.11
N VAL A 354 10.22 -11.35 -6.34
CA VAL A 354 9.72 -10.78 -7.60
C VAL A 354 9.87 -9.26 -7.64
N GLU A 355 9.68 -8.57 -6.52
CA GLU A 355 9.99 -7.13 -6.43
C GLU A 355 11.49 -6.88 -6.68
N ALA A 356 12.36 -7.69 -6.09
CA ALA A 356 13.80 -7.62 -6.36
C ALA A 356 14.12 -7.88 -7.84
N MET A 357 13.40 -8.81 -8.49
CA MET A 357 13.62 -9.11 -9.91
C MET A 357 13.23 -7.95 -10.81
N ALA A 358 12.10 -7.28 -10.50
CA ALA A 358 11.67 -6.10 -11.23
C ALA A 358 12.64 -4.92 -11.03
N ALA A 359 13.09 -4.68 -9.80
CA ALA A 359 14.08 -3.64 -9.52
C ALA A 359 15.41 -3.91 -10.25
N ALA A 360 15.92 -5.15 -10.22
CA ALA A 360 17.14 -5.50 -10.95
C ALA A 360 16.97 -5.41 -12.48
N GLN A 361 15.77 -5.64 -13.01
CA GLN A 361 15.49 -5.40 -14.42
C GLN A 361 15.55 -3.90 -14.75
N ASP A 362 14.96 -3.06 -13.90
CA ASP A 362 14.96 -1.60 -14.04
C ASP A 362 16.40 -1.05 -14.08
N GLU A 363 17.26 -1.53 -13.18
CA GLU A 363 18.70 -1.18 -13.19
C GLU A 363 19.42 -1.62 -14.47
N VAL A 364 19.08 -2.79 -15.03
CA VAL A 364 19.64 -3.23 -16.32
C VAL A 364 19.17 -2.33 -17.46
N ILE A 365 17.89 -1.94 -17.48
CA ILE A 365 17.34 -1.01 -18.48
C ILE A 365 18.03 0.34 -18.37
N ALA A 366 18.15 0.87 -17.15
CA ALA A 366 18.82 2.13 -16.89
C ALA A 366 20.29 2.10 -17.32
N ALA A 367 21.03 1.03 -17.01
CA ALA A 367 22.41 0.86 -17.42
C ALA A 367 22.60 0.75 -18.94
N VAL A 368 21.58 0.33 -19.69
CA VAL A 368 21.62 0.27 -21.16
C VAL A 368 21.27 1.61 -21.80
N LEU A 369 20.22 2.26 -21.30
CA LEU A 369 19.66 3.47 -21.91
C LEU A 369 20.32 4.76 -21.43
N TYR A 370 20.79 4.79 -20.18
CA TYR A 370 21.22 6.00 -19.46
C TYR A 370 22.61 5.86 -18.84
N ALA A 371 23.49 5.04 -19.44
CA ALA A 371 24.83 4.70 -18.95
C ALA A 371 25.78 5.90 -18.66
N GLU A 372 25.41 7.12 -19.03
CA GLU A 372 26.16 8.35 -18.74
C GLU A 372 25.87 8.92 -17.34
N ASP A 373 24.86 8.40 -16.64
CA ASP A 373 24.55 8.81 -15.27
C ASP A 373 25.54 8.17 -14.27
N GLU A 374 26.32 8.99 -13.55
CA GLU A 374 27.31 8.55 -12.55
C GLU A 374 26.71 7.67 -11.44
N SER A 375 25.37 7.69 -11.30
CA SER A 375 24.62 6.89 -10.34
C SER A 375 24.25 5.48 -10.81
N SER A 376 24.40 5.18 -12.11
CA SER A 376 24.03 3.88 -12.69
C SER A 376 25.08 2.80 -12.45
N LEU A 377 24.64 1.56 -12.19
CA LEU A 377 25.54 0.41 -12.10
C LEU A 377 26.13 0.11 -13.49
N PRO A 378 27.41 -0.32 -13.57
CA PRO A 378 27.96 -0.81 -14.82
C PRO A 378 27.09 -1.96 -15.37
N LEU A 379 26.81 -1.95 -16.68
CA LEU A 379 25.91 -2.92 -17.31
C LEU A 379 26.25 -4.38 -16.97
N ALA A 380 27.53 -4.74 -16.95
CA ALA A 380 27.98 -6.08 -16.58
C ALA A 380 27.60 -6.46 -15.14
N GLU A 381 27.66 -5.52 -14.20
CA GLU A 381 27.27 -5.72 -12.80
C GLU A 381 25.75 -5.81 -12.65
N ALA A 382 25.00 -4.91 -13.30
CA ALA A 382 23.53 -4.92 -13.29
C ALA A 382 22.97 -6.25 -13.83
N VAL A 383 23.52 -6.76 -14.93
CA VAL A 383 23.09 -8.03 -15.53
C VAL A 383 23.45 -9.22 -14.63
N GLN A 384 24.60 -9.20 -13.95
CA GLN A 384 24.97 -10.23 -12.97
C GLN A 384 24.01 -10.24 -11.77
N GLU A 385 23.63 -9.06 -11.26
CA GLU A 385 22.67 -8.93 -10.18
C GLU A 385 21.28 -9.45 -10.60
N TYR A 386 20.81 -9.09 -11.80
CA TYR A 386 19.56 -9.60 -12.35
C TYR A 386 19.53 -11.13 -12.40
N LEU A 387 20.62 -11.76 -12.86
CA LEU A 387 20.73 -13.22 -12.90
C LEU A 387 20.75 -13.84 -11.50
N ALA A 388 21.46 -13.21 -10.55
CA ALA A 388 21.49 -13.66 -9.16
C ALA A 388 20.09 -13.62 -8.52
N VAL A 389 19.30 -12.58 -8.83
CA VAL A 389 17.92 -12.46 -8.36
C VAL A 389 17.01 -13.51 -9.00
N CYS A 390 17.15 -13.78 -10.31
CA CYS A 390 16.41 -14.84 -10.99
C CYS A 390 16.68 -16.23 -10.35
N ARG A 391 17.93 -16.51 -9.98
CA ARG A 391 18.31 -17.73 -9.25
C ARG A 391 17.66 -17.78 -7.87
N ARG A 392 17.69 -16.67 -7.13
CA ARG A 392 17.05 -16.57 -5.81
C ARG A 392 15.54 -16.81 -5.90
N LEU A 393 14.87 -16.28 -6.94
CA LEU A 393 13.45 -16.51 -7.17
C LEU A 393 13.15 -18.00 -7.42
N ARG A 394 13.92 -18.67 -8.29
CA ARG A 394 13.81 -20.13 -8.53
C ARG A 394 13.94 -20.91 -7.22
N ASP A 395 14.95 -20.58 -6.42
CA ASP A 395 15.25 -21.29 -5.16
C ASP A 395 14.14 -21.06 -4.12
N THR A 396 13.59 -19.85 -4.08
CA THR A 396 12.43 -19.50 -3.22
C THR A 396 11.20 -20.33 -3.59
N VAL A 397 10.94 -20.48 -4.89
CA VAL A 397 9.84 -21.30 -5.45
C VAL A 397 10.13 -22.80 -5.36
N LYS A 398 11.36 -23.22 -5.03
CA LYS A 398 11.83 -24.61 -5.01
C LYS A 398 11.63 -25.32 -6.35
N ALA A 399 11.75 -24.59 -7.46
CA ALA A 399 11.61 -25.17 -8.80
C ALA A 399 12.88 -25.94 -9.18
N SER A 400 12.71 -27.11 -9.80
CA SER A 400 13.82 -28.00 -10.18
C SER A 400 14.54 -27.61 -11.48
N GLY A 401 14.13 -26.52 -12.13
CA GLY A 401 14.69 -26.07 -13.41
C GLY A 401 14.10 -24.73 -13.86
N GLY A 402 14.35 -24.35 -15.12
CA GLY A 402 13.75 -23.17 -15.75
C GLY A 402 14.70 -22.01 -16.03
N LEU A 403 15.95 -22.05 -15.57
CA LEU A 403 16.94 -20.99 -15.83
C LEU A 403 17.90 -21.30 -16.98
N ASP A 404 17.87 -22.51 -17.56
CA ASP A 404 18.90 -22.98 -18.49
C ASP A 404 19.01 -22.15 -19.77
N GLU A 405 17.89 -21.60 -20.27
CA GLU A 405 17.89 -20.71 -21.43
C GLU A 405 18.42 -19.32 -21.05
N LEU A 406 17.99 -18.78 -19.90
CA LEU A 406 18.44 -17.48 -19.39
C LEU A 406 19.94 -17.46 -19.13
N GLU A 407 20.48 -18.52 -18.53
CA GLU A 407 21.92 -18.65 -18.28
C GLU A 407 22.70 -18.80 -19.60
N ARG A 408 22.15 -19.50 -20.60
CA ARG A 408 22.76 -19.55 -21.93
C ARG A 408 22.78 -18.20 -22.62
N THR A 409 21.69 -17.43 -22.55
CA THR A 409 21.65 -16.08 -23.12
C THR A 409 22.59 -15.14 -22.38
N PHE A 410 22.65 -15.21 -21.06
CA PHE A 410 23.62 -14.46 -20.25
C PHE A 410 25.07 -14.76 -20.66
N HIS A 411 25.44 -16.03 -20.79
CA HIS A 411 26.80 -16.42 -21.19
C HIS A 411 27.14 -16.08 -22.65
N ALA A 412 26.14 -15.78 -23.48
CA ALA A 412 26.34 -15.32 -24.85
C ALA A 412 26.49 -13.79 -24.96
N LEU A 413 26.26 -13.04 -23.88
CA LEU A 413 26.50 -11.61 -23.82
C LEU A 413 28.01 -11.34 -23.81
N ASN A 414 28.48 -10.50 -24.75
CA ASN A 414 29.85 -10.01 -24.77
C ASN A 414 29.96 -8.71 -23.94
N LEU A 415 29.72 -8.81 -22.62
CA LEU A 415 29.75 -7.69 -21.68
C LEU A 415 31.06 -7.61 -20.90
#